data_AF-A0A3E0P4E6-F1
#
_entry.id   AF-A0A3E0P4E6-F1
#
_cell.length_a   1.000
_cell.length_b   1.000
_cell.length_c   1.000
_cell.angle_alpha   90.00
_cell.angle_beta   90.00
_cell.angle_gamma   90.00
#
_symmetry.space_group_name_H-M   'P 1'
#
loop_
_entity.id
_entity.type
_entity.pdbx_description
1 polymer ?
#
loop_
_entity_poly.entity_id
_entity_poly.type
_entity_poly.pdbx_seq_one_letter_code
_entity_poly.pdbx_strand_id
1 'polypeptide(L)'
;MDDAEGTAAKCHFCAHRIEVGLAPACVSVCPEQAIKVVDFDDPATVALLDERGAVARKPERGTLPRTLYLGADPATLDPLAVDGTRTLSHASVPDPLPAPGNAEARSVYDVPRPRRWGGKIAAYLVTKAGAAGALLLAASSALPPLSARPEFASLDPRWLGLLSLVLLAATGVLLIADLHKPARFFYLLTMPNTGSWLVRGAWVLALHGAIALAWTLGLSHPVLAALSVPSALMTAIYTAFLFRQARGREMWCEDRLLPWTLGLQAVAAMAAIAWCFGIDGGWVLAALIAYLAVVGLDALLPGTTRAARRGHELMIRHPAFAAGVALALGALFLAPLVFVAFLCLDWAYVHAGQEVPLS
;
A
#
# COMPACT_ATOMS: atom_id res chain seq x y z
N MET A 1 -2.40 -21.10 14.88
CA MET A 1 -2.64 -21.41 13.46
C MET A 1 -3.80 -22.38 13.47
N ASP A 2 -4.80 -22.22 12.61
CA ASP A 2 -5.77 -23.30 12.46
C ASP A 2 -5.07 -24.39 11.63
N ASP A 3 -4.60 -25.42 12.32
CA ASP A 3 -3.76 -26.47 11.73
C ASP A 3 -4.54 -27.32 10.72
N ALA A 4 -5.87 -27.36 10.83
CA ALA A 4 -6.73 -28.06 9.87
C ALA A 4 -6.86 -27.30 8.54
N GLU A 5 -6.94 -25.97 8.59
CA GLU A 5 -7.06 -25.16 7.39
C GLU A 5 -5.73 -24.60 6.87
N GLY A 6 -4.65 -24.70 7.64
CA GLY A 6 -3.38 -24.02 7.37
C GLY A 6 -3.54 -22.50 7.31
N THR A 7 -4.37 -21.92 8.18
CA THR A 7 -4.70 -20.48 8.15
C THR A 7 -4.23 -19.76 9.41
N ALA A 8 -3.60 -18.61 9.25
CA ALA A 8 -3.38 -17.68 10.35
C ALA A 8 -4.61 -16.79 10.52
N ALA A 9 -5.45 -17.09 11.50
CA ALA A 9 -6.51 -16.18 11.93
C ALA A 9 -5.90 -15.07 12.79
N LYS A 10 -6.34 -13.82 12.57
CA LYS A 10 -6.05 -12.74 13.52
C LYS A 10 -6.80 -13.00 14.83
N CYS A 11 -6.29 -12.42 15.93
CA CYS A 11 -7.00 -12.43 17.19
C CYS A 11 -8.39 -11.81 16.99
N HIS A 12 -9.42 -12.55 17.38
CA HIS A 12 -10.82 -12.13 17.43
C HIS A 12 -11.36 -12.30 18.87
N PHE A 13 -10.46 -12.16 19.84
CA PHE A 13 -10.69 -12.34 21.28
C PHE A 13 -11.38 -13.66 21.66
N CYS A 14 -11.13 -14.73 20.90
CA CYS A 14 -11.83 -16.01 21.08
C CYS A 14 -13.35 -15.82 21.13
N ALA A 15 -13.95 -15.20 20.10
CA ALA A 15 -15.40 -14.92 20.05
C ALA A 15 -16.27 -16.10 20.50
N HIS A 16 -15.97 -17.32 20.04
CA HIS A 16 -16.66 -18.55 20.45
C HIS A 16 -16.67 -18.83 21.97
N ARG A 17 -15.75 -18.25 22.74
CA ARG A 17 -15.70 -18.33 24.21
C ARG A 17 -16.45 -17.17 24.86
N ILE A 18 -16.23 -15.95 24.37
CA ILE A 18 -16.89 -14.76 24.90
C ILE A 18 -18.43 -14.88 24.74
N GLU A 19 -18.90 -15.41 23.62
CA GLU A 19 -20.33 -15.61 23.32
C GLU A 19 -21.05 -16.53 24.33
N VAL A 20 -20.31 -17.41 25.00
CA VAL A 20 -20.83 -18.32 26.05
C VAL A 20 -20.43 -17.88 27.46
N GLY A 21 -19.97 -16.64 27.64
CA GLY A 21 -19.59 -16.08 28.93
C GLY A 21 -18.24 -16.55 29.48
N LEU A 22 -17.38 -17.14 28.64
CA LEU A 22 -16.05 -17.59 29.02
C LEU A 22 -14.96 -16.57 28.65
N ALA A 23 -13.95 -16.43 29.50
CA ALA A 23 -12.79 -15.60 29.21
C ALA A 23 -11.96 -16.17 28.03
N PRO A 24 -11.32 -15.31 27.21
CA PRO A 24 -10.45 -15.75 26.12
C PRO A 24 -9.30 -16.64 26.59
N ALA A 25 -8.83 -17.55 25.74
CA ALA A 25 -7.82 -18.55 26.12
C ALA A 25 -6.51 -17.92 26.64
N CYS A 26 -6.06 -16.81 26.04
CA CYS A 26 -4.87 -16.08 26.48
C CYS A 26 -5.03 -15.44 27.87
N VAL A 27 -6.25 -15.10 28.28
CA VAL A 27 -6.55 -14.58 29.62
C VAL A 27 -6.56 -15.73 30.63
N SER A 28 -7.22 -16.85 30.31
CA SER A 28 -7.34 -17.98 31.23
C SER A 28 -6.03 -18.72 31.49
N VAL A 29 -5.11 -18.74 30.51
CA VAL A 29 -3.83 -19.45 30.63
C VAL A 29 -2.72 -18.60 31.26
N CYS A 30 -2.93 -17.28 31.39
CA CYS A 30 -1.90 -16.37 31.91
C CYS A 30 -1.68 -16.60 33.41
N PRO A 31 -0.53 -17.15 33.85
CA PRO A 31 -0.32 -17.47 35.26
C PRO A 31 -0.26 -16.22 36.13
N GLU A 32 0.39 -15.17 35.64
CA GLU A 32 0.53 -13.87 36.33
C GLU A 32 -0.74 -13.00 36.23
N GLN A 33 -1.78 -13.47 35.54
CA GLN A 33 -3.01 -12.72 35.29
C GLN A 33 -2.79 -11.32 34.67
N ALA A 34 -1.66 -11.12 33.98
CA ALA A 34 -1.25 -9.85 33.38
C ALA A 34 -2.07 -9.47 32.13
N ILE A 35 -2.64 -10.45 31.42
CA ILE A 35 -3.47 -10.20 30.24
C ILE A 35 -4.92 -10.06 30.68
N LYS A 36 -5.51 -8.89 30.41
CA LYS A 36 -6.95 -8.63 30.61
C LYS A 36 -7.59 -8.24 29.28
N VAL A 37 -8.80 -8.74 29.05
CA VAL A 37 -9.67 -8.26 27.97
C VAL A 37 -10.79 -7.50 28.66
N VAL A 38 -10.95 -6.25 28.27
CA VAL A 38 -11.86 -5.30 28.91
C VAL A 38 -12.76 -4.67 27.86
N ASP A 39 -13.94 -4.24 28.30
CA ASP A 39 -14.86 -3.46 27.49
C ASP A 39 -14.50 -1.97 27.59
N PHE A 40 -14.26 -1.33 26.45
CA PHE A 40 -13.93 0.10 26.40
C PHE A 40 -15.18 0.98 26.44
N ASP A 41 -16.38 0.40 26.31
CA ASP A 41 -17.65 1.12 26.43
C ASP A 41 -18.09 1.28 27.89
N ASP A 42 -17.45 0.57 28.83
CA ASP A 42 -17.66 0.73 30.27
C ASP A 42 -16.84 1.93 30.84
N PRO A 43 -17.49 3.00 31.33
CA PRO A 43 -16.80 4.17 31.88
C PRO A 43 -15.93 3.86 33.09
N ALA A 44 -16.29 2.86 33.90
CA ALA A 44 -15.51 2.49 35.08
C ALA A 44 -14.17 1.88 34.67
N THR A 45 -14.17 1.02 33.65
CA THR A 45 -12.95 0.46 33.06
C THR A 45 -12.05 1.56 32.49
N VAL A 46 -12.61 2.51 31.74
CA VAL A 46 -11.82 3.62 31.16
C VAL A 46 -11.18 4.47 32.26
N ALA A 47 -11.94 4.84 33.30
CA ALA A 47 -11.42 5.61 34.42
C ALA A 47 -10.28 4.88 35.15
N LEU A 48 -10.38 3.57 35.34
CA LEU A 48 -9.33 2.76 35.97
C LEU A 48 -8.05 2.69 35.12
N LEU A 49 -8.20 2.60 33.79
CA LEU A 49 -7.05 2.57 32.89
C LEU A 49 -6.32 3.91 32.87
N ASP A 50 -7.07 5.01 32.88
CA ASP A 50 -6.51 6.36 32.96
C ASP A 50 -5.81 6.59 34.31
N GLU A 51 -6.45 6.21 35.42
CA GLU A 51 -5.87 6.29 36.77
C GLU A 51 -4.55 5.53 36.89
N ARG A 52 -4.49 4.33 36.28
CA ARG A 52 -3.29 3.48 36.29
C ARG A 52 -2.24 3.90 35.26
N GLY A 53 -2.45 4.97 34.51
CA GLY A 53 -1.50 5.49 33.52
C GLY A 53 -1.26 4.51 32.37
N ALA A 54 -2.33 3.87 31.87
CA ALA A 54 -2.21 2.90 30.79
C ALA A 54 -1.76 3.58 29.48
N VAL A 55 -0.72 3.04 28.86
CA VAL A 55 -0.12 3.60 27.64
C VAL A 55 -0.40 2.71 26.44
N ALA A 56 -0.80 3.32 25.32
CA ALA A 56 -0.92 2.64 24.05
C ALA A 56 0.38 2.74 23.26
N ARG A 57 0.62 1.76 22.39
CA ARG A 57 1.67 1.89 21.39
C ARG A 57 1.14 2.72 20.21
N LYS A 58 1.89 3.75 19.79
CA LYS A 58 1.54 4.64 18.66
C LYS A 58 0.11 5.22 18.77
N PRO A 59 -0.23 5.90 19.88
CA PRO A 59 -1.57 6.40 20.15
C PRO A 59 -2.11 7.30 19.01
N GLU A 60 -1.25 8.04 18.33
CA GLU A 60 -1.56 8.90 17.18
C GLU A 60 -2.18 8.15 15.98
N ARG A 61 -2.09 6.81 15.93
CA ARG A 61 -2.69 6.00 14.86
C ARG A 61 -4.17 5.71 15.05
N GLY A 62 -4.69 5.89 16.26
CA GLY A 62 -6.11 5.70 16.56
C GLY A 62 -6.64 4.31 16.18
N THR A 63 -5.81 3.27 16.27
CA THR A 63 -6.24 1.90 15.94
C THR A 63 -7.22 1.38 16.99
N LEU A 64 -8.30 0.73 16.54
CA LEU A 64 -9.24 0.01 17.38
C LEU A 64 -9.44 -1.41 16.80
N PRO A 65 -9.54 -2.48 17.62
CA PRO A 65 -9.25 -2.51 19.06
C PRO A 65 -7.77 -2.19 19.38
N ARG A 66 -7.48 -1.70 20.58
CA ARG A 66 -6.12 -1.32 21.03
C ARG A 66 -5.68 -2.09 22.26
N THR A 67 -4.37 -2.38 22.32
CA THR A 67 -3.70 -2.91 23.51
C THR A 67 -3.13 -1.74 24.31
N LEU A 68 -3.43 -1.71 25.60
CA LEU A 68 -2.86 -0.78 26.55
C LEU A 68 -1.93 -1.53 27.50
N TYR A 69 -0.81 -0.90 27.84
CA TYR A 69 0.21 -1.45 28.72
C TYR A 69 0.23 -0.67 30.02
N LEU A 70 0.36 -1.37 31.15
CA LEU A 70 0.54 -0.77 32.47
C LEU A 70 2.01 -0.94 32.88
N GLY A 71 2.66 0.15 33.28
CA GLY A 71 4.06 0.12 33.75
C GLY A 71 5.09 -0.28 32.69
N ALA A 72 4.77 -0.14 31.40
CA ALA A 72 5.72 -0.44 30.33
C ALA A 72 6.79 0.66 30.23
N ASP A 73 8.06 0.24 30.14
CA ASP A 73 9.16 1.13 29.84
C ASP A 73 9.00 1.69 28.41
N PRO A 74 9.18 3.02 28.19
CA PRO A 74 9.05 3.62 26.85
C PRO A 74 9.89 2.95 25.77
N ALA A 75 11.07 2.42 26.10
CA ALA A 75 11.92 1.72 25.15
C ALA A 75 11.32 0.41 24.65
N THR A 76 10.44 -0.24 25.42
CA THR A 76 9.73 -1.45 24.99
C THR A 76 8.57 -1.17 24.03
N LEU A 77 8.12 0.09 23.98
CA LEU A 77 7.03 0.53 23.11
C LEU A 77 7.55 1.09 21.77
N ASP A 78 8.82 1.52 21.73
CA ASP A 78 9.47 2.09 20.55
C ASP A 78 10.31 1.03 19.79
N PRO A 79 9.85 0.58 18.60
CA PRO A 79 10.60 -0.40 17.80
C PRO A 79 11.96 0.09 17.30
N LEU A 80 12.20 1.40 17.35
CA LEU A 80 13.45 2.02 16.91
C LEU A 80 14.39 2.33 18.08
N ALA A 81 14.02 1.96 19.31
CA ALA A 81 14.88 2.14 20.47
C ALA A 81 16.11 1.22 20.47
N VAL A 82 16.08 0.15 19.66
CA VAL A 82 17.18 -0.81 19.53
C VAL A 82 17.64 -0.89 18.09
N ASP A 83 18.93 -0.73 17.84
CA ASP A 83 19.54 -1.07 16.56
C ASP A 83 19.57 -2.60 16.41
N GLY A 84 18.85 -3.13 15.41
CA GLY A 84 18.67 -4.57 15.13
C GLY A 84 19.94 -5.37 14.82
N THR A 85 21.13 -4.83 15.10
CA THR A 85 22.45 -5.43 14.92
C THR A 85 22.86 -6.39 16.05
N ARG A 86 22.17 -6.43 17.18
CA ARG A 86 22.48 -7.34 18.30
C ARG A 86 21.25 -8.17 18.68
N THR A 87 21.07 -9.29 18.00
CA THR A 87 20.15 -10.35 18.43
C THR A 87 20.94 -11.34 19.27
N LEU A 88 20.62 -11.43 20.56
CA LEU A 88 21.08 -12.55 21.39
C LEU A 88 20.27 -13.77 20.98
N SER A 89 20.86 -14.67 20.19
CA SER A 89 20.27 -16.00 20.00
C SER A 89 20.41 -16.81 21.29
N HIS A 90 19.55 -17.81 21.53
CA HIS A 90 19.61 -18.70 22.71
C HIS A 90 20.99 -19.33 23.00
N ALA A 91 21.94 -19.26 22.06
CA ALA A 91 23.32 -19.74 22.20
C ALA A 91 24.32 -18.70 22.75
N SER A 92 23.91 -17.43 22.88
CA SER A 92 24.76 -16.36 23.43
C SER A 92 24.61 -16.35 24.95
N VAL A 93 25.71 -16.54 25.68
CA VAL A 93 25.76 -16.33 27.14
C VAL A 93 25.17 -14.95 27.44
N PRO A 94 24.17 -14.82 28.33
CA PRO A 94 23.67 -13.51 28.72
C PRO A 94 24.84 -12.71 29.30
N ASP A 95 25.15 -11.56 28.71
CA ASP A 95 25.98 -10.58 29.41
C ASP A 95 25.42 -10.37 30.83
N PRO A 96 26.27 -10.20 31.85
CA PRO A 96 25.83 -9.86 33.19
C PRO A 96 24.79 -8.75 33.14
N LEU A 97 23.71 -8.88 33.91
CA LEU A 97 22.69 -7.83 33.99
C LEU A 97 23.40 -6.50 34.32
N PRO A 98 23.24 -5.45 33.51
CA PRO A 98 23.86 -4.17 33.81
C PRO A 98 23.37 -3.67 35.16
N ALA A 99 24.23 -2.90 35.84
CA ALA A 99 23.87 -2.29 37.12
C ALA A 99 22.57 -1.47 36.97
N PRO A 100 21.65 -1.53 37.95
CA PRO A 100 20.41 -0.77 37.90
C PRO A 100 20.71 0.72 37.70
N GLY A 101 20.21 1.30 36.61
CA GLY A 101 20.40 2.72 36.25
C GLY A 101 21.09 2.99 34.91
N ASN A 102 21.79 2.01 34.32
CA ASN A 102 22.46 2.12 33.01
C ASN A 102 21.85 1.17 31.95
N ALA A 103 20.53 1.02 31.94
CA ALA A 103 19.87 0.08 31.04
C ALA A 103 19.66 0.70 29.64
N GLU A 104 20.64 0.49 28.76
CA GLU A 104 20.45 0.72 27.32
C GLU A 104 19.47 -0.33 26.76
N ALA A 105 18.53 0.10 25.93
CA ALA A 105 17.56 -0.80 25.31
C ALA A 105 18.28 -1.80 24.40
N ARG A 106 18.01 -3.11 24.58
CA ARG A 106 18.62 -4.17 23.79
C ARG A 106 17.60 -5.21 23.35
N SER A 107 17.81 -5.78 22.16
CA SER A 107 16.99 -6.88 21.66
C SER A 107 17.46 -8.18 22.30
N VAL A 108 16.61 -8.76 23.15
CA VAL A 108 16.89 -10.05 23.79
C VAL A 108 16.40 -11.20 22.92
N TYR A 109 15.18 -11.09 22.40
CA TYR A 109 14.59 -12.06 21.47
C TYR A 109 14.03 -11.32 20.27
N ASP A 110 14.46 -11.69 19.06
CA ASP A 110 13.81 -11.26 17.83
C ASP A 110 13.67 -12.44 16.87
N VAL A 111 12.63 -12.37 16.04
CA VAL A 111 12.33 -13.38 15.04
C VAL A 111 12.51 -12.74 13.68
N PRO A 112 13.35 -13.32 12.78
CA PRO A 112 13.48 -12.83 11.42
C PRO A 112 12.11 -12.79 10.73
N ARG A 113 11.73 -11.61 10.24
CA ARG A 113 10.46 -11.42 9.51
C ARG A 113 10.75 -11.23 8.03
N PRO A 114 10.41 -12.19 7.15
CA PRO A 114 10.57 -11.99 5.73
C PRO A 114 9.65 -10.88 5.24
N ARG A 115 10.11 -10.16 4.21
CA ARG A 115 9.26 -9.20 3.48
C ARG A 115 8.12 -9.98 2.83
N ARG A 116 6.88 -9.48 2.99
CA ARG A 116 5.69 -10.18 2.47
C ARG A 116 5.31 -9.69 1.10
N TRP A 117 5.42 -8.39 0.87
CA TRP A 117 5.12 -7.77 -0.42
C TRP A 117 6.42 -7.59 -1.21
N GLY A 118 6.42 -8.02 -2.46
CA GLY A 118 7.58 -7.97 -3.36
C GLY A 118 7.20 -7.47 -4.75
N GLY A 119 7.95 -7.89 -5.77
CA GLY A 119 7.83 -7.33 -7.13
C GLY A 119 6.49 -7.49 -7.82
N LYS A 120 5.68 -8.46 -7.41
CA LYS A 120 4.30 -8.60 -7.91
C LYS A 120 3.49 -7.33 -7.63
N ILE A 121 3.74 -6.67 -6.51
CA ILE A 121 3.06 -5.44 -6.11
C ILE A 121 3.47 -4.27 -6.98
N ALA A 122 4.78 -4.05 -7.13
CA ALA A 122 5.31 -3.03 -8.02
C ALA A 122 4.83 -3.27 -9.48
N ALA A 123 4.86 -4.52 -9.93
CA ALA A 123 4.38 -4.89 -11.27
C ALA A 123 2.90 -4.56 -11.45
N TYR A 124 2.03 -4.89 -10.49
CA TYR A 124 0.60 -4.59 -10.65
C TYR A 124 0.32 -3.09 -10.54
N LEU A 125 1.12 -2.30 -9.80
CA LEU A 125 1.00 -0.83 -9.80
C LEU A 125 1.27 -0.27 -11.20
N VAL A 126 2.32 -0.76 -11.87
CA VAL A 126 2.67 -0.37 -13.24
C VAL A 126 1.62 -0.82 -14.26
N THR A 127 1.18 -2.08 -14.24
CA THR A 127 0.16 -2.55 -15.19
C THR A 127 -1.16 -1.82 -15.02
N LYS A 128 -1.52 -1.47 -13.78
CA LYS A 128 -2.70 -0.70 -13.46
C LYS A 128 -2.60 0.76 -13.90
N ALA A 129 -1.44 1.39 -13.74
CA ALA A 129 -1.16 2.73 -14.29
C ALA A 129 -1.25 2.72 -15.82
N GLY A 130 -0.72 1.67 -16.48
CA GLY A 130 -0.88 1.47 -17.91
C GLY A 130 -2.34 1.28 -18.35
N ALA A 131 -3.10 0.46 -17.63
CA ALA A 131 -4.53 0.26 -17.90
C ALA A 131 -5.32 1.57 -17.76
N ALA A 132 -5.05 2.34 -16.70
CA ALA A 132 -5.60 3.68 -16.50
C ALA A 132 -5.20 4.63 -17.64
N GLY A 133 -3.92 4.68 -17.99
CA GLY A 133 -3.41 5.53 -19.05
C GLY A 133 -4.01 5.23 -20.43
N ALA A 134 -4.16 3.95 -20.79
CA ALA A 134 -4.82 3.54 -22.03
C ALA A 134 -6.30 3.98 -22.07
N LEU A 135 -7.02 3.87 -20.95
CA LEU A 135 -8.41 4.30 -20.87
C LEU A 135 -8.55 5.84 -20.91
N LEU A 136 -7.64 6.58 -20.26
CA LEU A 136 -7.59 8.04 -20.37
C LEU A 136 -7.32 8.49 -21.80
N LEU A 137 -6.45 7.78 -22.53
CA LEU A 137 -6.17 8.08 -23.94
C LEU A 137 -7.40 7.81 -24.82
N ALA A 138 -8.12 6.70 -24.58
CA ALA A 138 -9.39 6.41 -25.27
C ALA A 138 -10.45 7.48 -24.98
N ALA A 139 -10.53 7.97 -23.73
CA ALA A 139 -11.45 9.05 -23.39
C ALA A 139 -11.09 10.37 -24.08
N SER A 140 -9.79 10.64 -24.24
CA SER A 140 -9.26 11.87 -24.85
C SER A 140 -9.59 12.00 -26.33
N SER A 141 -9.79 10.89 -27.05
CA SER A 141 -10.24 10.94 -28.44
C SER A 141 -11.71 11.37 -28.60
N ALA A 142 -12.50 11.32 -27.52
CA ALA A 142 -13.92 11.69 -27.52
C ALA A 142 -14.29 12.90 -26.65
N LEU A 143 -13.41 13.34 -25.73
CA LEU A 143 -13.65 14.48 -24.84
C LEU A 143 -13.00 15.78 -25.36
N PRO A 144 -13.78 16.86 -25.57
CA PRO A 144 -13.23 18.19 -25.80
C PRO A 144 -12.47 18.71 -24.57
N PRO A 145 -11.40 19.52 -24.72
CA PRO A 145 -10.86 20.03 -25.99
C PRO A 145 -9.88 19.07 -26.69
N LEU A 146 -9.51 17.95 -26.06
CA LEU A 146 -8.52 17.02 -26.61
C LEU A 146 -8.99 16.39 -27.93
N SER A 147 -10.27 16.00 -28.00
CA SER A 147 -10.87 15.45 -29.23
C SER A 147 -10.91 16.43 -30.39
N ALA A 148 -10.77 17.74 -30.16
CA ALA A 148 -10.70 18.74 -31.23
C ALA A 148 -9.33 18.76 -31.91
N ARG A 149 -8.31 18.11 -31.33
CA ARG A 149 -6.97 18.01 -31.92
C ARG A 149 -6.89 16.80 -32.85
N PRO A 150 -6.40 16.96 -34.10
CA PRO A 150 -6.34 15.87 -35.08
C PRO A 150 -5.55 14.63 -34.61
N GLU A 151 -4.50 14.87 -33.81
CA GLU A 151 -3.64 13.84 -33.24
C GLU A 151 -4.39 12.88 -32.30
N PHE A 152 -5.36 13.37 -31.53
CA PHE A 152 -6.19 12.53 -30.65
C PHE A 152 -7.43 11.98 -31.37
N ALA A 153 -8.01 12.74 -32.29
CA ALA A 153 -9.18 12.32 -33.06
C ALA A 153 -8.89 11.16 -34.03
N SER A 154 -7.63 11.01 -34.47
CA SER A 154 -7.21 9.95 -35.38
C SER A 154 -6.94 8.60 -34.69
N LEU A 155 -6.86 8.58 -33.35
CA LEU A 155 -6.70 7.36 -32.58
C LEU A 155 -7.97 6.52 -32.64
N ASP A 156 -7.84 5.21 -32.91
CA ASP A 156 -8.95 4.27 -32.78
C ASP A 156 -9.11 3.88 -31.30
N PRO A 157 -10.18 4.34 -30.60
CA PRO A 157 -10.36 4.07 -29.18
C PRO A 157 -10.65 2.59 -28.87
N ARG A 158 -10.99 1.77 -29.86
CA ARG A 158 -11.26 0.33 -29.67
C ARG A 158 -10.00 -0.42 -29.25
N TRP A 159 -8.88 -0.12 -29.92
CA TRP A 159 -7.57 -0.70 -29.59
C TRP A 159 -7.06 -0.23 -28.24
N LEU A 160 -7.35 1.02 -27.87
CA LEU A 160 -7.01 1.57 -26.56
C LEU A 160 -7.83 0.94 -25.43
N GLY A 161 -9.13 0.71 -25.67
CA GLY A 161 -9.99 -0.08 -24.79
C GLY A 161 -9.46 -1.50 -24.60
N LEU A 162 -9.07 -2.17 -25.70
CA LEU A 162 -8.51 -3.52 -25.66
C LEU A 162 -7.19 -3.55 -24.88
N LEU A 163 -6.28 -2.61 -25.14
CA LEU A 163 -5.02 -2.48 -24.41
C LEU A 163 -5.27 -2.29 -22.91
N SER A 164 -6.24 -1.44 -22.56
CA SER A 164 -6.64 -1.23 -21.17
C SER A 164 -7.14 -2.51 -20.51
N LEU A 165 -7.98 -3.29 -21.21
CA LEU A 165 -8.45 -4.60 -20.74
C LEU A 165 -7.33 -5.62 -20.56
N VAL A 166 -6.38 -5.69 -21.50
CA VAL A 166 -5.24 -6.62 -21.40
C VAL A 166 -4.37 -6.29 -20.19
N LEU A 167 -4.05 -5.01 -19.98
CA LEU A 167 -3.26 -4.55 -18.83
C LEU A 167 -4.03 -4.72 -17.51
N LEU A 168 -5.35 -4.51 -17.51
CA LEU A 168 -6.20 -4.76 -16.35
C LEU A 168 -6.28 -6.28 -16.04
N ALA A 169 -6.38 -7.13 -17.06
CA ALA A 169 -6.35 -8.58 -16.90
C ALA A 169 -5.00 -9.05 -16.33
N ALA A 170 -3.88 -8.50 -16.82
CA ALA A 170 -2.56 -8.73 -16.24
C ALA A 170 -2.50 -8.30 -14.76
N THR A 171 -3.10 -7.16 -14.42
CA THR A 171 -3.24 -6.69 -13.03
C THR A 171 -4.03 -7.70 -12.19
N GLY A 172 -5.15 -8.22 -12.70
CA GLY A 172 -5.95 -9.25 -12.03
C GLY A 172 -5.18 -10.55 -11.78
N VAL A 173 -4.42 -11.02 -12.78
CA VAL A 173 -3.54 -12.20 -12.65
C VAL A 173 -2.48 -11.97 -11.59
N LEU A 174 -1.80 -10.81 -11.60
CA LEU A 174 -0.78 -10.47 -10.60
C LEU A 174 -1.37 -10.40 -9.18
N LEU A 175 -2.56 -9.82 -9.02
CA LEU A 175 -3.27 -9.73 -7.74
C LEU A 175 -3.61 -11.12 -7.20
N ILE A 176 -4.13 -12.02 -8.05
CA ILE A 176 -4.48 -13.39 -7.63
C ILE A 176 -3.22 -14.21 -7.34
N ALA A 177 -2.16 -14.06 -8.15
CA ALA A 177 -0.90 -14.76 -7.98
C ALA A 177 -0.09 -14.29 -6.75
N ASP A 178 -0.38 -13.10 -6.22
CA ASP A 178 0.21 -12.61 -4.96
C ASP A 178 -0.46 -13.25 -3.73
N LEU A 179 -1.71 -13.73 -3.87
CA LEU A 179 -2.40 -14.44 -2.79
C LEU A 179 -1.76 -15.81 -2.54
N HIS A 180 -1.39 -16.07 -1.29
CA HIS A 180 -0.92 -17.40 -0.88
C HIS A 180 -2.02 -18.46 -0.95
N LYS A 181 -3.30 -18.04 -0.87
CA LYS A 181 -4.48 -18.91 -1.03
C LYS A 181 -5.41 -18.33 -2.12
N PRO A 182 -5.10 -18.53 -3.41
CA PRO A 182 -5.81 -17.86 -4.51
C PRO A 182 -7.30 -18.22 -4.58
N ALA A 183 -7.68 -19.45 -4.19
CA ALA A 183 -9.09 -19.87 -4.14
C ALA A 183 -9.97 -18.99 -3.23
N ARG A 184 -9.38 -18.36 -2.20
CA ARG A 184 -10.09 -17.46 -1.28
C ARG A 184 -10.39 -16.09 -1.89
N PHE A 185 -9.87 -15.78 -3.07
CA PHE A 185 -10.28 -14.59 -3.83
C PHE A 185 -11.80 -14.53 -4.01
N PHE A 186 -12.47 -15.69 -4.13
CA PHE A 186 -13.93 -15.77 -4.24
C PHE A 186 -14.66 -15.12 -3.05
N TYR A 187 -14.08 -15.13 -1.84
CA TYR A 187 -14.68 -14.46 -0.68
C TYR A 187 -14.70 -12.95 -0.79
N LEU A 188 -13.84 -12.36 -1.63
CA LEU A 188 -13.92 -10.95 -1.95
C LEU A 188 -15.24 -10.59 -2.66
N LEU A 189 -15.78 -11.54 -3.43
CA LEU A 189 -17.03 -11.39 -4.19
C LEU A 189 -18.26 -11.78 -3.37
N THR A 190 -18.15 -12.85 -2.56
CA THR A 190 -19.31 -13.38 -1.81
C THR A 190 -19.44 -12.86 -0.39
N MET A 191 -18.35 -12.43 0.25
CA MET A 191 -18.32 -11.88 1.61
C MET A 191 -17.55 -10.55 1.67
N PRO A 192 -18.00 -9.51 0.94
CA PRO A 192 -17.28 -8.26 0.84
C PRO A 192 -17.30 -7.47 2.15
N ASN A 193 -16.11 -7.16 2.69
CA ASN A 193 -15.96 -6.13 3.73
C ASN A 193 -15.85 -4.74 3.09
N THR A 194 -16.97 -4.01 3.07
CA THR A 194 -17.08 -2.68 2.42
C THR A 194 -16.24 -1.59 3.10
N GLY A 195 -15.72 -1.82 4.30
CA GLY A 195 -14.75 -0.95 4.96
C GLY A 195 -13.32 -1.08 4.41
N SER A 196 -13.02 -2.15 3.67
CA SER A 196 -11.68 -2.42 3.13
C SER A 196 -11.47 -1.78 1.75
N TRP A 197 -10.32 -1.12 1.57
CA TRP A 197 -9.93 -0.62 0.25
C TRP A 197 -9.57 -1.74 -0.73
N LEU A 198 -9.33 -2.97 -0.27
CA LEU A 198 -9.15 -4.13 -1.15
C LEU A 198 -10.45 -4.45 -1.91
N VAL A 199 -11.58 -4.46 -1.20
CA VAL A 199 -12.91 -4.72 -1.79
C VAL A 199 -13.35 -3.55 -2.66
N ARG A 200 -13.24 -2.31 -2.15
CA ARG A 200 -13.55 -1.11 -2.94
C ARG A 200 -12.70 -1.03 -4.21
N GLY A 201 -11.42 -1.39 -4.11
CA GLY A 201 -10.52 -1.50 -5.24
C GLY A 201 -11.01 -2.50 -6.29
N ALA A 202 -11.47 -3.68 -5.89
CA ALA A 202 -12.04 -4.65 -6.82
C ALA A 202 -13.28 -4.12 -7.56
N TRP A 203 -14.15 -3.37 -6.90
CA TRP A 203 -15.28 -2.71 -7.56
C TRP A 203 -14.83 -1.63 -8.55
N VAL A 204 -13.81 -0.84 -8.21
CA VAL A 204 -13.21 0.14 -9.12
C VAL A 204 -12.62 -0.54 -10.35
N LEU A 205 -11.86 -1.64 -10.17
CA LEU A 205 -11.30 -2.42 -11.28
C LEU A 205 -12.39 -3.04 -12.15
N ALA A 206 -13.48 -3.53 -11.55
CA ALA A 206 -14.61 -4.09 -12.30
C ALA A 206 -15.32 -3.02 -13.15
N LEU A 207 -15.56 -1.83 -12.59
CA LEU A 207 -16.12 -0.70 -13.32
C LEU A 207 -15.20 -0.26 -14.47
N HIS A 208 -13.90 -0.14 -14.20
CA HIS A 208 -12.89 0.17 -15.21
C HIS A 208 -12.91 -0.86 -16.35
N GLY A 209 -12.97 -2.15 -16.02
CA GLY A 209 -13.08 -3.22 -16.99
C GLY A 209 -14.35 -3.12 -17.85
N ALA A 210 -15.49 -2.83 -17.24
CA ALA A 210 -16.76 -2.66 -17.97
C ALA A 210 -16.69 -1.47 -18.95
N ILE A 211 -16.11 -0.35 -18.53
CA ILE A 211 -15.93 0.84 -19.38
C ILE A 211 -14.93 0.55 -20.52
N ALA A 212 -13.80 -0.08 -20.22
CA ALA A 212 -12.80 -0.47 -21.23
C ALA A 212 -13.37 -1.47 -22.25
N LEU A 213 -14.24 -2.39 -21.82
CA LEU A 213 -14.99 -3.28 -22.70
C LEU A 213 -15.95 -2.52 -23.60
N ALA A 214 -16.70 -1.54 -23.08
CA ALA A 214 -17.58 -0.70 -23.88
C ALA A 214 -16.82 0.02 -25.01
N TRP A 215 -15.64 0.57 -24.71
CA TRP A 215 -14.75 1.15 -25.72
C TRP A 215 -14.28 0.14 -26.77
N THR A 216 -13.87 -1.04 -26.32
CA THR A 216 -13.42 -2.13 -27.20
C THR A 216 -14.51 -2.56 -28.18
N LEU A 217 -15.77 -2.58 -27.72
CA LEU A 217 -16.95 -2.88 -28.53
C LEU A 217 -17.37 -1.73 -29.46
N GLY A 218 -16.67 -0.59 -29.42
CA GLY A 218 -16.94 0.57 -30.27
C GLY A 218 -18.09 1.45 -29.78
N LEU A 219 -18.50 1.34 -28.51
CA LEU A 219 -19.46 2.26 -27.91
C LEU A 219 -18.73 3.58 -27.63
N SER A 220 -18.92 4.59 -28.46
CA SER A 220 -18.32 5.91 -28.29
C SER A 220 -19.41 6.96 -28.00
N HIS A 221 -19.64 7.23 -26.71
CA HIS A 221 -20.61 8.25 -26.28
C HIS A 221 -19.94 9.22 -25.28
N PRO A 222 -20.24 10.53 -25.31
CA PRO A 222 -19.62 11.53 -24.43
C PRO A 222 -19.74 11.18 -22.93
N VAL A 223 -20.84 10.56 -22.53
CA VAL A 223 -21.02 10.05 -21.14
C VAL A 223 -20.01 8.96 -20.81
N LEU A 224 -19.76 8.01 -21.71
CA LEU A 224 -18.76 6.97 -21.49
C LEU A 224 -17.36 7.58 -21.34
N ALA A 225 -17.04 8.55 -22.17
CA ALA A 225 -15.77 9.26 -22.12
C ALA A 225 -15.63 10.05 -20.80
N ALA A 226 -16.69 10.74 -20.37
CA ALA A 226 -16.72 11.44 -19.08
C ALA A 226 -16.56 10.48 -17.88
N LEU A 227 -17.16 9.28 -17.93
CA LEU A 227 -17.01 8.26 -16.88
C LEU A 227 -15.64 7.58 -16.88
N SER A 228 -14.97 7.52 -18.04
CA SER A 228 -13.65 6.91 -18.20
C SER A 228 -12.58 7.63 -17.38
N VAL A 229 -12.66 8.96 -17.26
CA VAL A 229 -11.69 9.77 -16.50
C VAL A 229 -11.68 9.43 -15.01
N PRO A 230 -12.78 9.58 -14.24
CA PRO A 230 -12.78 9.24 -12.83
C PRO A 230 -12.55 7.75 -12.58
N SER A 231 -13.02 6.86 -13.47
CA SER A 231 -12.75 5.43 -13.35
C SER A 231 -11.26 5.12 -13.50
N ALA A 232 -10.59 5.63 -14.54
CA ALA A 232 -9.16 5.42 -14.76
C ALA A 232 -8.31 6.03 -13.63
N LEU A 233 -8.62 7.26 -13.21
CA LEU A 233 -7.92 7.89 -12.09
C LEU A 233 -8.11 7.09 -10.80
N MET A 234 -9.33 6.63 -10.51
CA MET A 234 -9.55 5.82 -9.31
C MET A 234 -8.87 4.46 -9.37
N THR A 235 -8.83 3.82 -10.55
CA THR A 235 -8.04 2.61 -10.80
C THR A 235 -6.57 2.84 -10.44
N ALA A 236 -5.98 3.95 -10.87
CA ALA A 236 -4.61 4.29 -10.51
C ALA A 236 -4.43 4.59 -9.01
N ILE A 237 -5.34 5.37 -8.42
CA ILE A 237 -5.16 5.98 -7.10
C ILE A 237 -5.55 5.06 -5.94
N TYR A 238 -6.53 4.15 -6.09
CA TYR A 238 -7.14 3.49 -4.92
C TYR A 238 -6.14 2.73 -4.03
N THR A 239 -5.06 2.21 -4.62
CA THR A 239 -4.03 1.48 -3.86
C THR A 239 -3.31 2.38 -2.88
N ALA A 240 -3.23 3.70 -3.11
CA ALA A 240 -2.71 4.63 -2.13
C ALA A 240 -3.52 4.59 -0.82
N PHE A 241 -4.85 4.46 -0.92
CA PHE A 241 -5.68 4.31 0.27
C PHE A 241 -5.55 2.93 0.93
N LEU A 242 -5.22 1.88 0.16
CA LEU A 242 -4.87 0.57 0.71
C LEU A 242 -3.58 0.63 1.53
N PHE A 243 -2.53 1.30 1.02
CA PHE A 243 -1.31 1.58 1.77
C PHE A 243 -1.60 2.38 3.05
N ARG A 244 -2.48 3.38 2.95
CA ARG A 244 -2.90 4.18 4.11
C ARG A 244 -3.63 3.39 5.19
N GLN A 245 -4.29 2.27 4.84
CA GLN A 245 -4.92 1.37 5.81
C GLN A 245 -3.90 0.56 6.64
N ALA A 246 -2.64 0.47 6.19
CA ALA A 246 -1.58 -0.24 6.90
C ALA A 246 -1.02 0.58 8.07
N ARG A 247 -1.83 0.83 9.11
CA ARG A 247 -1.48 1.67 10.28
C ARG A 247 -0.18 1.27 11.00
N GLY A 248 0.26 0.02 10.89
CA GLY A 248 1.54 -0.44 11.43
C GLY A 248 2.77 0.02 10.63
N ARG A 249 2.61 0.30 9.33
CA ARG A 249 3.67 0.74 8.42
C ARG A 249 3.56 2.25 8.21
N GLU A 250 4.32 2.98 9.01
CA GLU A 250 4.13 4.43 9.17
C GLU A 250 4.42 5.24 7.92
N MET A 251 5.44 4.85 7.16
CA MET A 251 5.74 5.46 5.86
C MET A 251 4.51 5.42 4.94
N TRP A 252 3.95 4.23 4.71
CA TRP A 252 2.74 4.05 3.89
C TRP A 252 1.49 4.72 4.47
N CYS A 253 1.37 4.75 5.80
CA CYS A 253 0.22 5.35 6.47
C CYS A 253 0.22 6.87 6.40
N GLU A 254 1.40 7.50 6.44
CA GLU A 254 1.55 8.96 6.50
C GLU A 254 1.73 9.61 5.15
N ASP A 255 2.10 8.83 4.14
CA ASP A 255 2.30 9.34 2.79
C ASP A 255 0.99 9.91 2.22
N ARG A 256 0.96 11.24 2.12
CA ARG A 256 -0.16 12.02 1.56
C ARG A 256 0.01 12.26 0.07
N LEU A 257 1.21 12.03 -0.47
CA LEU A 257 1.57 12.33 -1.85
C LEU A 257 1.35 11.12 -2.76
N LEU A 258 1.31 9.90 -2.22
CA LEU A 258 1.08 8.67 -2.98
C LEU A 258 -0.14 8.70 -3.92
N PRO A 259 -1.33 9.23 -3.52
CA PRO A 259 -2.45 9.38 -4.46
C PRO A 259 -2.08 10.22 -5.69
N TRP A 260 -1.31 11.29 -5.49
CA TRP A 260 -0.84 12.17 -6.56
C TRP A 260 0.23 11.48 -7.39
N THR A 261 1.17 10.78 -6.76
CA THR A 261 2.20 9.99 -7.45
C THR A 261 1.57 8.96 -8.37
N LEU A 262 0.63 8.13 -7.88
CA LEU A 262 -0.03 7.10 -8.69
C LEU A 262 -0.95 7.70 -9.77
N GLY A 263 -1.61 8.83 -9.48
CA GLY A 263 -2.43 9.55 -10.46
C GLY A 263 -1.58 10.11 -11.62
N LEU A 264 -0.47 10.78 -11.30
CA LEU A 264 0.47 11.29 -12.29
C LEU A 264 1.19 10.17 -13.04
N GLN A 265 1.45 9.03 -12.40
CA GLN A 265 1.96 7.83 -13.06
C GLN A 265 1.00 7.34 -14.15
N ALA A 266 -0.32 7.38 -13.93
CA ALA A 266 -1.30 7.05 -14.96
C ALA A 266 -1.36 8.08 -16.10
N VAL A 267 -1.19 9.37 -15.80
CA VAL A 267 -1.11 10.44 -16.82
C VAL A 267 0.17 10.31 -17.65
N ALA A 268 1.30 10.01 -17.02
CA ALA A 268 2.55 9.75 -17.71
C ALA A 268 2.50 8.44 -18.53
N ALA A 269 1.80 7.41 -18.04
CA ALA A 269 1.50 6.21 -18.83
C ALA A 269 0.63 6.52 -20.05
N MET A 270 -0.41 7.37 -19.90
CA MET A 270 -1.23 7.84 -21.02
C MET A 270 -0.36 8.53 -22.08
N ALA A 271 0.50 9.46 -21.66
CA ALA A 271 1.40 10.17 -22.57
C ALA A 271 2.39 9.22 -23.26
N ALA A 272 2.99 8.27 -22.52
CA ALA A 272 3.92 7.30 -23.09
C ALA A 272 3.25 6.40 -24.13
N ILE A 273 2.00 5.97 -23.89
CA ILE A 273 1.21 5.21 -24.86
C ILE A 273 0.89 6.08 -26.07
N ALA A 274 0.45 7.33 -25.87
CA ALA A 274 0.17 8.28 -26.95
C ALA A 274 1.39 8.47 -27.87
N TRP A 275 2.59 8.57 -27.29
CA TRP A 275 3.83 8.70 -28.04
C TRP A 275 4.15 7.46 -28.89
N CYS A 276 3.85 6.25 -28.41
CA CYS A 276 3.96 5.04 -29.22
C CYS A 276 3.03 5.03 -30.44
N PHE A 277 1.94 5.83 -30.42
CA PHE A 277 1.04 6.04 -31.55
C PHE A 277 1.39 7.28 -32.40
N GLY A 278 2.57 7.87 -32.20
CA GLY A 278 3.08 8.99 -33.02
C GLY A 278 2.60 10.38 -32.58
N ILE A 279 1.96 10.50 -31.41
CA ILE A 279 1.64 11.80 -30.81
C ILE A 279 2.92 12.42 -30.23
N ASP A 280 3.03 13.75 -30.27
CA ASP A 280 4.18 14.50 -29.78
C ASP A 280 4.56 14.11 -28.34
N GLY A 281 5.84 13.76 -28.15
CA GLY A 281 6.39 13.30 -26.87
C GLY A 281 6.55 14.40 -25.80
N GLY A 282 6.30 15.68 -26.12
CA GLY A 282 6.36 16.79 -25.17
C GLY A 282 5.40 16.61 -24.00
N TRP A 283 4.25 15.96 -24.22
CA TRP A 283 3.33 15.56 -23.15
C TRP A 283 3.94 14.55 -22.19
N VAL A 284 4.80 13.66 -22.69
CA VAL A 284 5.53 12.68 -21.87
C VAL A 284 6.51 13.41 -20.96
N LEU A 285 7.27 14.35 -21.50
CA LEU A 285 8.19 15.17 -20.71
C LEU A 285 7.45 15.94 -19.61
N ALA A 286 6.35 16.63 -19.95
CA ALA A 286 5.58 17.39 -18.97
C ALA A 286 5.00 16.49 -17.86
N ALA A 287 4.42 15.35 -18.24
CA ALA A 287 3.86 14.40 -17.28
C ALA A 287 4.94 13.75 -16.40
N LEU A 288 6.11 13.41 -16.97
CA LEU A 288 7.24 12.88 -16.22
C LEU A 288 7.85 13.90 -15.28
N ILE A 289 7.98 15.17 -15.68
CA ILE A 289 8.44 16.25 -14.80
C ILE A 289 7.48 16.39 -13.63
N ALA A 290 6.17 16.44 -13.88
CA ALA A 290 5.18 16.51 -12.80
C ALA A 290 5.26 15.30 -11.87
N TYR A 291 5.36 14.09 -12.42
CA TYR A 291 5.53 12.85 -11.65
C TYR A 291 6.79 12.88 -10.79
N LEU A 292 7.95 13.18 -11.39
CA LEU A 292 9.24 13.26 -10.68
C LEU A 292 9.28 14.40 -9.67
N ALA A 293 8.59 15.51 -9.91
CA ALA A 293 8.46 16.59 -8.95
C ALA A 293 7.71 16.13 -7.70
N VAL A 294 6.64 15.35 -7.85
CA VAL A 294 5.91 14.78 -6.70
C VAL A 294 6.74 13.70 -6.00
N VAL A 295 7.42 12.82 -6.74
CA VAL A 295 8.34 11.83 -6.16
C VAL A 295 9.48 12.50 -5.38
N GLY A 296 10.05 13.58 -5.94
CA GLY A 296 11.07 14.38 -5.28
C GLY A 296 10.54 15.11 -4.05
N LEU A 297 9.32 15.65 -4.12
CA LEU A 297 8.67 16.29 -2.98
C LEU A 297 8.40 15.29 -1.86
N ASP A 298 7.96 14.08 -2.19
CA ASP A 298 7.75 12.98 -1.23
C ASP A 298 9.06 12.54 -0.56
N ALA A 299 10.15 12.46 -1.33
CA ALA A 299 11.48 12.21 -0.79
C ALA A 299 11.98 13.34 0.14
N LEU A 300 11.53 14.58 -0.05
CA LEU A 300 11.93 15.75 0.74
C LEU A 300 11.01 16.06 1.93
N LEU A 301 9.77 15.56 1.92
CA LEU A 301 8.77 15.76 2.98
C LEU A 301 8.51 14.44 3.73
N PRO A 302 9.50 13.93 4.49
CA PRO A 302 9.30 12.68 5.19
C PRO A 302 8.21 12.83 6.26
N GLY A 303 7.60 11.70 6.62
CA GLY A 303 6.53 11.66 7.63
C GLY A 303 6.91 12.23 9.00
N THR A 304 5.92 12.53 9.82
CA THR A 304 6.10 13.18 11.12
C THR A 304 6.75 12.25 12.13
N THR A 305 6.46 10.95 12.04
CA THR A 305 6.98 9.92 12.95
C THR A 305 8.42 9.49 12.59
N ARG A 306 9.21 9.08 13.60
CA ARG A 306 10.57 8.58 13.39
C ARG A 306 10.60 7.39 12.42
N ALA A 307 9.63 6.48 12.53
CA ALA A 307 9.57 5.30 11.66
C ALA A 307 9.15 5.65 10.23
N ALA A 308 8.28 6.65 10.02
CA ALA A 308 8.01 7.15 8.67
C ALA A 308 9.25 7.79 8.04
N ARG A 309 10.01 8.62 8.77
CA ARG A 309 11.28 9.20 8.27
C ARG A 309 12.29 8.12 7.90
N ARG A 310 12.46 7.12 8.76
CA ARG A 310 13.33 5.98 8.50
C ARG A 310 12.93 5.22 7.23
N GLY A 311 11.63 5.05 7.00
CA GLY A 311 11.12 4.47 5.75
C GLY A 311 11.52 5.28 4.52
N HIS A 312 11.34 6.60 4.53
CA HIS A 312 11.75 7.46 3.40
C HIS A 312 13.27 7.43 3.17
N GLU A 313 14.08 7.42 4.22
CA GLU A 313 15.54 7.25 4.10
C GLU A 313 15.92 5.93 3.40
N LEU A 314 15.26 4.83 3.78
CA LEU A 314 15.49 3.52 3.18
C LEU A 314 15.05 3.49 1.71
N MET A 315 13.95 4.17 1.37
CA MET A 315 13.49 4.32 -0.01
C MET A 315 14.53 5.03 -0.87
N ILE A 316 15.03 6.19 -0.43
CA ILE A 316 16.00 7.00 -1.19
C ILE A 316 17.32 6.26 -1.36
N ARG A 317 17.76 5.52 -0.32
CA ARG A 317 19.00 4.72 -0.37
C ARG A 317 18.87 3.44 -1.19
N HIS A 318 17.65 3.01 -1.51
CA HIS A 318 17.45 1.79 -2.28
C HIS A 318 17.98 1.98 -3.72
N PRO A 319 18.80 1.05 -4.26
CA PRO A 319 19.42 1.24 -5.57
C PRO A 319 18.40 1.40 -6.71
N ALA A 320 17.24 0.74 -6.59
CA ALA A 320 16.15 0.90 -7.55
C ALA A 320 15.57 2.33 -7.58
N PHE A 321 15.67 3.11 -6.50
CA PHE A 321 15.20 4.49 -6.50
C PHE A 321 16.04 5.35 -7.46
N ALA A 322 17.37 5.31 -7.30
CA ALA A 322 18.30 6.01 -8.18
C ALA A 322 18.19 5.53 -9.64
N ALA A 323 18.08 4.22 -9.85
CA ALA A 323 17.87 3.65 -11.19
C ALA A 323 16.55 4.13 -11.82
N GLY A 324 15.47 4.18 -11.04
CA GLY A 324 14.17 4.65 -11.51
C GLY A 324 14.17 6.13 -11.91
N VAL A 325 14.81 7.00 -11.12
CA VAL A 325 14.99 8.42 -11.47
C VAL A 325 15.81 8.56 -12.75
N ALA A 326 16.93 7.84 -12.88
CA ALA A 326 17.77 7.88 -14.08
C ALA A 326 17.02 7.41 -15.33
N LEU A 327 16.23 6.33 -15.22
CA LEU A 327 15.40 5.82 -16.30
C LEU A 327 14.27 6.79 -16.68
N ALA A 328 13.67 7.47 -15.71
CA ALA A 328 12.65 8.48 -15.97
C ALA A 328 13.22 9.69 -16.72
N LEU A 329 14.45 10.11 -16.40
CA LEU A 329 15.15 11.15 -17.17
C LEU A 329 15.52 10.67 -18.59
N GLY A 330 15.92 9.40 -18.73
CA GLY A 330 16.22 8.77 -20.02
C GLY A 330 14.99 8.50 -20.90
N ALA A 331 13.78 8.54 -20.33
CA ALA A 331 12.54 8.29 -21.03
C ALA A 331 12.19 9.36 -22.08
N LEU A 332 12.97 10.45 -22.17
CA LEU A 332 12.93 11.41 -23.29
C LEU A 332 13.23 10.81 -24.66
N PHE A 333 13.90 9.65 -24.71
CA PHE A 333 14.37 9.04 -25.96
C PHE A 333 13.63 7.74 -26.31
N LEU A 334 12.93 7.12 -25.36
CA LEU A 334 12.27 5.83 -25.55
C LEU A 334 11.07 5.67 -24.61
N ALA A 335 9.84 5.79 -25.15
CA ALA A 335 8.58 5.72 -24.39
C ALA A 335 8.46 4.52 -23.42
N PRO A 336 8.84 3.28 -23.81
CA PRO A 336 8.79 2.14 -22.89
C PRO A 336 9.60 2.28 -21.60
N LEU A 337 10.64 3.12 -21.57
CA LEU A 337 11.45 3.33 -20.37
C LEU A 337 10.65 3.93 -19.22
N VAL A 338 9.55 4.64 -19.51
CA VAL A 338 8.62 5.16 -18.50
C VAL A 338 8.10 4.05 -17.59
N PHE A 339 7.69 2.91 -18.16
CA PHE A 339 7.15 1.79 -17.39
C PHE A 339 8.23 1.07 -16.55
N VAL A 340 9.47 1.03 -17.05
CA VAL A 340 10.61 0.47 -16.30
C VAL A 340 10.99 1.39 -15.13
N ALA A 341 10.99 2.71 -15.37
CA ALA A 341 11.23 3.71 -14.32
C ALA A 341 10.20 3.59 -13.20
N PHE A 342 8.92 3.46 -13.54
CA PHE A 342 7.85 3.21 -12.58
C PHE A 342 8.08 1.95 -11.78
N LEU A 343 8.42 0.83 -12.43
CA LEU A 343 8.68 -0.43 -11.74
C LEU A 343 9.80 -0.31 -10.70
N CYS A 344 10.87 0.40 -11.04
CA CYS A 344 12.00 0.64 -10.14
C CYS A 344 11.62 1.52 -8.94
N LEU A 345 10.87 2.60 -9.17
CA LEU A 345 10.42 3.52 -8.11
C LEU A 345 9.38 2.85 -7.19
N ASP A 346 8.38 2.18 -7.77
CA ASP A 346 7.36 1.44 -7.03
C ASP A 346 7.97 0.28 -6.24
N TRP A 347 8.98 -0.40 -6.79
CA TRP A 347 9.74 -1.41 -6.04
C TRP A 347 10.43 -0.81 -4.82
N ALA A 348 11.15 0.30 -4.97
CA ALA A 348 11.83 0.97 -3.86
C ALA A 348 10.83 1.39 -2.77
N TYR A 349 9.69 1.97 -3.18
CA TYR A 349 8.61 2.41 -2.29
C TYR A 349 8.01 1.25 -1.47
N VAL A 350 7.64 0.15 -2.14
CA VAL A 350 7.05 -1.03 -1.50
C VAL A 350 8.06 -1.74 -0.60
N HIS A 351 9.34 -1.74 -0.97
CA HIS A 351 10.38 -2.33 -0.14
C HIS A 351 10.59 -1.55 1.15
N ALA A 352 10.84 -0.24 1.02
CA ALA A 352 11.21 0.61 2.15
C ALA A 352 10.15 0.63 3.26
N GLY A 353 8.87 0.67 2.90
CA GLY A 353 7.78 0.68 3.87
C GLY A 353 7.69 -0.60 4.72
N GLN A 354 8.32 -1.71 4.32
CA GLN A 354 8.33 -2.97 5.08
C GLN A 354 9.59 -3.19 5.91
N GLU A 355 10.65 -2.44 5.64
CA GLU A 355 11.96 -2.60 6.29
C GLU A 355 12.02 -1.96 7.67
N VAL A 356 11.17 -0.97 7.93
CA VAL A 356 11.06 -0.35 9.25
C VAL A 356 10.57 -1.38 10.27
N PRO A 357 11.30 -1.62 11.38
CA PRO A 357 10.90 -2.57 12.41
C PRO A 357 9.50 -2.29 12.98
N LEU A 358 8.76 -3.36 13.24
CA LEU A 358 7.42 -3.33 13.84
C LEU A 358 7.41 -3.71 15.32
N SER A 359 8.53 -4.19 15.86
CA SER A 359 8.70 -4.70 17.23
C SER A 359 9.63 -3.78 17.97
#